data_AF-A0AA96MR02-F1
#
_entry.id   AF-A0AA96MR02-F1
#
_cell.length_a   1.000
_cell.length_b   1.000
_cell.length_c   1.000
_cell.angle_alpha   90.00
_cell.angle_beta   90.00
_cell.angle_gamma   90.00
#
_symmetry.space_group_name_H-M   'P 1'
#
loop_
_entity.id
_entity.type
_entity.pdbx_description
1 polymer ?
#
loop_
_entity_poly.entity_id
_entity_poly.type
_entity_poly.pdbx_seq_one_letter_code
_entity_poly.pdbx_strand_id
1 'polypeptide(L)'
;MDEHTLRVVKIDKEAIFELIYETFIAQEQELLDLSPVDVINDCAMDWEKGEFIFASHLQENSLGEFNPLPTNIDIQDLLQKLPVTTDSVLGKEVIYRDFSFDQLKK
;
A
#
# COMPACT_ATOMS: atom_id res chain seq x y z
N MET A 1 -14.66 -24.95 18.19
CA MET A 1 -14.10 -24.73 19.54
C MET A 1 -15.20 -25.01 20.53
N ASP A 2 -14.88 -25.63 21.66
CA ASP A 2 -15.83 -25.74 22.77
C ASP A 2 -15.90 -24.43 23.58
N GLU A 3 -16.80 -24.42 24.56
CA GLU A 3 -17.11 -23.26 25.41
C GLU A 3 -15.97 -22.85 26.36
N HIS A 4 -14.94 -23.68 26.52
CA HIS A 4 -13.81 -23.42 27.42
C HIS A 4 -12.49 -23.22 26.68
N THR A 5 -12.50 -23.30 25.35
CA THR A 5 -11.31 -23.14 24.53
C THR A 5 -11.17 -21.71 24.04
N LEU A 6 -10.01 -21.10 24.30
CA LEU A 6 -9.58 -19.84 23.67
C LEU A 6 -8.48 -20.13 22.66
N ARG A 7 -8.69 -19.77 21.39
CA ARG A 7 -7.65 -19.80 20.34
C ARG A 7 -7.05 -18.41 20.21
N VAL A 8 -5.75 -18.28 20.50
CA VAL A 8 -5.03 -17.00 20.50
C VAL A 8 -4.01 -16.99 19.36
N VAL A 9 -3.94 -15.88 18.64
CA VAL A 9 -2.85 -15.54 17.73
C VAL A 9 -2.23 -14.25 18.25
N LYS A 10 -0.90 -14.25 18.44
CA LYS A 10 -0.11 -13.06 18.77
C LYS A 10 0.99 -12.94 17.73
N ILE A 11 1.02 -11.81 17.04
CA ILE A 11 2.00 -11.49 16.00
C ILE A 11 2.83 -10.27 16.43
N ASP A 12 4.03 -10.14 15.87
CA ASP A 12 4.92 -9.01 16.08
C ASP A 12 4.79 -7.98 14.96
N LYS A 13 5.64 -6.95 15.00
CA LYS A 13 5.63 -5.86 14.01
C LYS A 13 5.86 -6.35 12.57
N GLU A 14 6.70 -7.36 12.37
CA GLU A 14 7.05 -7.83 11.02
C GLU A 14 5.86 -8.57 10.42
N ALA A 15 5.22 -9.44 11.22
CA ALA A 15 4.01 -10.13 10.80
C ALA A 15 2.79 -9.19 10.68
N ILE A 16 2.73 -8.07 11.41
CA ILE A 16 1.70 -7.03 11.18
C ILE A 16 1.92 -6.35 9.83
N PHE A 17 3.17 -6.00 9.50
CA PHE A 17 3.48 -5.41 8.20
C PHE A 17 3.15 -6.37 7.05
N GLU A 18 3.56 -7.63 7.17
CA GLU A 18 3.23 -8.69 6.20
C GLU A 18 1.71 -8.82 6.04
N LEU A 19 0.96 -8.90 7.15
CA LEU A 19 -0.49 -8.99 7.10
C LEU A 19 -1.12 -7.82 6.33
N ILE A 20 -0.67 -6.59 6.57
CA ILE A 20 -1.18 -5.41 5.87
C ILE A 20 -0.80 -5.46 4.39
N TYR A 21 0.47 -5.69 4.07
CA TYR A 21 0.96 -5.77 2.68
C TYR A 21 0.20 -6.83 1.87
N GLU A 22 0.11 -8.06 2.38
CA GLU A 22 -0.59 -9.16 1.71
C GLU A 22 -2.09 -8.88 1.59
N THR A 23 -2.69 -8.17 2.55
CA THR A 23 -4.10 -7.74 2.46
C THR A 23 -4.31 -6.77 1.30
N PHE A 24 -3.41 -5.80 1.11
CA PHE A 24 -3.49 -4.86 -0.01
C PHE A 24 -3.28 -5.57 -1.35
N ILE A 25 -2.29 -6.46 -1.46
CA ILE A 25 -2.07 -7.26 -2.68
C ILE A 25 -3.29 -8.13 -3.02
N ALA A 26 -3.85 -8.82 -2.02
CA ALA A 26 -4.99 -9.72 -2.23
C ALA A 26 -6.28 -9.00 -2.63
N GLN A 27 -6.43 -7.72 -2.24
CA GLN A 27 -7.63 -6.90 -2.51
C GLN A 27 -7.34 -5.71 -3.43
N GLU A 28 -6.18 -5.69 -4.09
CA GLU A 28 -5.68 -4.53 -4.85
C GLU A 28 -6.70 -4.04 -5.88
N GLN A 29 -7.33 -4.97 -6.59
CA GLN A 29 -8.37 -4.65 -7.56
C GLN A 29 -9.58 -3.96 -6.94
N GLU A 30 -10.02 -4.40 -5.76
CA GLU A 30 -11.19 -3.81 -5.08
C GLU A 30 -10.85 -2.48 -4.41
N LEU A 31 -9.63 -2.36 -3.86
CA LEU A 31 -9.19 -1.19 -3.12
C LEU A 31 -8.77 -0.03 -4.03
N LEU A 32 -8.11 -0.33 -5.15
CA LEU A 32 -7.49 0.66 -6.03
C LEU A 32 -8.16 0.78 -7.40
N ASP A 33 -9.10 -0.09 -7.76
CA ASP A 33 -9.68 -0.18 -9.11
C ASP A 33 -8.61 -0.40 -10.19
N LEU A 34 -7.56 -1.17 -9.84
CA LEU A 34 -6.43 -1.50 -10.71
C LEU A 34 -6.41 -3.00 -11.02
N SER A 35 -5.86 -3.35 -12.17
CA SER A 35 -5.56 -4.74 -12.51
C SER A 35 -4.23 -5.14 -11.85
N PRO A 36 -4.20 -6.12 -10.92
CA PRO A 36 -2.98 -6.48 -10.18
C PRO A 36 -1.85 -7.00 -11.07
N VAL A 37 -2.17 -7.46 -12.29
CA VAL A 37 -1.18 -7.96 -13.25
C VAL A 37 -0.54 -6.83 -14.06
N ASP A 38 -1.02 -5.60 -13.96
CA ASP A 38 -0.53 -4.47 -14.76
C ASP A 38 0.32 -3.49 -13.93
N VAL A 39 0.46 -3.73 -12.63
CA VAL A 39 1.09 -2.81 -11.68
C VAL A 39 2.26 -3.43 -10.94
N ILE A 40 3.16 -2.57 -10.47
CA ILE A 40 4.13 -2.88 -9.43
C ILE A 40 3.84 -2.01 -8.22
N ASN A 41 4.18 -2.54 -7.05
CA ASN A 41 3.80 -1.98 -5.76
C ASN A 41 5.02 -1.69 -4.90
N ASP A 42 4.99 -0.55 -4.24
CA ASP A 42 5.92 -0.20 -3.19
C ASP A 42 5.16 0.21 -1.92
N CYS A 43 5.72 -0.12 -0.76
CA CYS A 43 5.08 0.19 0.52
C CYS A 43 6.08 0.48 1.64
N ALA A 44 5.59 1.16 2.69
CA ALA A 44 6.36 1.48 3.89
C ALA A 44 5.44 1.64 5.11
N MET A 45 6.01 1.46 6.30
CA MET A 45 5.34 1.61 7.58
C MET A 45 6.15 2.49 8.53
N ASP A 46 5.50 3.51 9.10
CA ASP A 46 5.99 4.33 10.19
C ASP A 46 5.32 3.83 11.48
N TRP A 47 6.09 3.10 12.29
CA TRP A 47 5.61 2.54 13.55
C TRP A 47 5.41 3.58 14.66
N GLU A 48 6.07 4.73 14.57
CA GLU A 48 5.94 5.79 15.59
C GLU A 48 4.63 6.56 15.38
N LYS A 49 4.28 6.85 14.12
CA LYS A 49 3.01 7.51 13.77
C LYS A 49 1.85 6.54 13.59
N GLY A 50 2.14 5.25 13.34
CA GLY A 50 1.13 4.26 12.98
C GLY A 50 0.58 4.45 11.57
N GLU A 51 1.41 4.94 10.66
CA GLU A 51 1.02 5.26 9.27
C GLU A 51 1.62 4.23 8.31
N PHE A 52 0.83 3.81 7.33
CA PHE A 52 1.22 2.89 6.27
C PHE A 52 0.95 3.53 4.91
N ILE A 53 1.89 3.38 3.98
CA ILE A 53 1.71 3.77 2.57
C ILE A 53 1.80 2.55 1.69
N PHE A 54 0.89 2.47 0.72
CA PHE A 54 0.91 1.51 -0.38
C PHE A 54 0.72 2.30 -1.66
N ALA A 55 1.68 2.20 -2.58
CA ALA A 55 1.69 2.92 -3.84
C ALA A 55 1.80 1.92 -4.98
N SER A 56 0.95 2.08 -5.98
CA SER A 56 0.91 1.25 -7.18
C SER A 56 1.11 2.11 -8.41
N HIS A 57 1.90 1.64 -9.37
CA HIS A 57 1.98 2.25 -10.70
C HIS A 57 2.19 1.19 -11.77
N LEU A 58 1.95 1.54 -13.03
CA LEU A 58 2.06 0.60 -14.15
C LEU A 58 3.45 -0.03 -14.23
N GLN A 59 3.50 -1.37 -14.29
CA GLN A 59 4.77 -2.10 -14.40
C GLN A 59 5.40 -2.02 -15.79
N GLU A 60 4.59 -1.75 -16.82
CA GLU A 60 5.03 -1.59 -18.20
C GLU A 60 4.61 -0.22 -18.72
N ASN A 61 5.51 0.42 -19.47
CA ASN A 61 5.20 1.67 -20.16
C ASN A 61 4.44 1.41 -21.46
N SER A 62 4.08 2.46 -22.19
CA SER A 62 3.35 2.34 -23.47
C SER A 62 4.11 1.61 -24.59
N LEU A 63 5.41 1.32 -24.40
CA LEU A 63 6.26 0.57 -25.32
C LEU A 63 6.40 -0.91 -24.92
N GLY A 64 5.77 -1.34 -23.81
CA GLY A 64 5.91 -2.69 -23.25
C GLY A 64 7.24 -2.92 -22.54
N GLU A 65 7.94 -1.85 -22.16
CA GLU A 65 9.18 -1.93 -21.38
C GLU A 65 8.88 -1.81 -19.89
N PHE A 66 9.65 -2.52 -19.07
CA PHE A 66 9.55 -2.42 -17.61
C PHE A 66 9.70 -0.97 -17.13
N ASN A 67 8.76 -0.54 -16.31
CA ASN A 67 8.60 0.82 -15.80
C ASN A 67 8.81 0.84 -14.28
N PRO A 68 10.07 0.82 -13.79
CA PRO A 68 10.35 0.87 -12.35
C PRO A 68 9.93 2.22 -11.76
N LEU A 69 9.76 2.25 -10.44
CA LEU A 69 9.61 3.51 -9.73
C LEU A 69 10.83 4.42 -10.02
N PRO A 70 10.65 5.70 -10.37
CA PRO A 70 11.76 6.62 -10.60
C PRO A 70 12.70 6.68 -9.39
N THR A 71 14.01 6.65 -9.63
CA THR A 71 15.04 6.60 -8.57
C THR A 71 15.06 7.82 -7.63
N ASN A 72 14.37 8.90 -8.01
CA ASN A 72 14.23 10.11 -7.21
C ASN A 72 12.90 10.18 -6.46
N ILE A 73 12.12 9.09 -6.43
CA ILE A 73 10.97 8.91 -5.57
C ILE A 73 11.34 7.85 -4.54
N ASP A 74 11.27 8.21 -3.26
CA ASP A 74 11.50 7.32 -2.14
C ASP A 74 10.21 7.22 -1.31
N ILE A 75 9.75 5.99 -1.09
CA ILE A 75 8.44 5.71 -0.50
C ILE A 75 8.41 6.03 1.01
N GLN A 76 9.55 5.90 1.69
CA GLN A 76 9.67 6.33 3.09
C GLN A 76 9.57 7.85 3.18
N ASP A 77 10.22 8.57 2.27
CA ASP A 77 10.11 10.03 2.16
C ASP A 77 8.66 10.47 1.87
N LEU A 78 7.95 9.75 0.98
CA LEU A 78 6.55 10.04 0.69
C LEU A 78 5.65 9.82 1.90
N LEU A 79 5.84 8.72 2.63
CA LEU A 79 5.12 8.43 3.87
C LEU A 79 5.22 9.57 4.87
N GLN A 80 6.40 10.22 4.97
CA GLN A 80 6.61 11.32 5.90
C GLN A 80 5.99 12.66 5.45
N LYS A 81 5.86 12.88 4.14
CA LYS A 81 5.48 14.18 3.55
C LYS A 81 4.01 14.27 3.17
N LEU A 82 3.42 13.17 2.70
CA LEU A 82 2.05 13.17 2.21
C LEU A 82 1.05 13.20 3.37
N PRO A 83 -0.06 13.95 3.24
CA PRO A 83 -1.14 13.83 4.20
C PRO A 83 -1.84 12.47 4.03
N VAL A 84 -2.46 12.00 5.11
CA VAL A 84 -3.34 10.82 5.10
C VAL A 84 -4.38 10.95 3.98
N THR A 85 -4.51 9.92 3.15
CA THR A 85 -5.38 9.93 1.97
C THR A 85 -6.82 9.50 2.27
N THR A 86 -7.00 8.62 3.26
CA THR A 86 -8.28 8.01 3.68
C THR A 86 -8.34 7.83 5.19
N ASP A 87 -9.53 7.89 5.77
CA ASP A 87 -9.78 7.55 7.18
C ASP A 87 -10.13 6.07 7.39
N SER A 88 -10.48 5.34 6.33
CA SER A 88 -10.82 3.91 6.37
C SER A 88 -10.58 3.21 5.03
N VAL A 89 -9.69 2.21 5.04
CA VAL A 89 -9.42 1.33 3.88
C VAL A 89 -10.62 0.43 3.55
N LEU A 90 -11.42 0.08 4.55
CA LEU A 90 -12.65 -0.74 4.39
C LEU A 90 -13.90 0.14 4.25
N GLY A 91 -13.72 1.44 3.98
CA GLY A 91 -14.79 2.37 3.70
C GLY A 91 -15.51 2.06 2.39
N LYS A 92 -16.60 2.79 2.12
CA LYS A 92 -17.35 2.68 0.85
C LYS A 92 -16.96 3.74 -0.18
N GLU A 93 -16.03 4.62 0.17
CA GLU A 93 -15.57 5.73 -0.67
C GLU A 93 -14.22 5.38 -1.31
N VAL A 94 -13.82 6.16 -2.32
CA VAL A 94 -12.50 6.04 -2.94
C VAL A 94 -11.43 6.34 -1.88
N ILE A 95 -10.55 5.38 -1.63
CA ILE A 95 -9.57 5.45 -0.54
C ILE A 95 -8.18 5.96 -0.95
N TYR A 96 -7.96 6.14 -2.26
CA TYR A 96 -6.68 6.54 -2.84
C TYR A 96 -6.71 7.96 -3.40
N ARG A 97 -5.53 8.51 -3.66
CA ARG A 97 -5.34 9.77 -4.37
C ARG A 97 -4.24 9.61 -5.40
N ASP A 98 -4.50 10.13 -6.60
CA ASP A 98 -3.52 10.10 -7.67
C ASP A 98 -2.52 11.25 -7.54
N PHE A 99 -1.25 10.92 -7.72
CA PHE A 99 -0.17 11.88 -7.84
C PHE A 99 0.65 11.55 -9.09
N SER A 100 0.93 12.56 -9.89
CA SER A 100 1.93 12.44 -10.95
C SER A 100 3.34 12.35 -10.33
N PHE A 101 4.25 11.65 -10.99
CA PHE A 101 5.64 11.61 -10.54
C PHE A 101 6.26 13.01 -10.39
N ASP A 102 5.89 13.99 -11.21
CA ASP A 102 6.41 15.36 -11.09
C ASP A 102 5.88 16.12 -9.87
N GLN A 103 4.74 15.72 -9.30
CA GLN A 103 4.27 16.24 -8.01
C GLN A 103 5.07 15.63 -6.85
N LEU A 104 5.48 14.36 -6.97
CA LEU A 104 6.19 13.62 -5.92
C LEU A 104 7.69 13.92 -5.85
N LYS A 105 8.27 14.41 -6.95
CA LYS A 105 9.69 14.81 -7.03
C LYS A 105 10.01 16.17 -6.38
N LYS A 106 9.00 16.95 -5.99
CA LYS A 106 9.14 18.29 -5.39
C LYS A 106 9.18 18.21 -3.88
#